data_AF-A0A212EWH1-F1
#
_entry.id   AF-A0A212EWH1-F1
#
_cell.length_a   1.000
_cell.length_b   1.000
_cell.length_c   1.000
_cell.angle_alpha   90.00
_cell.angle_beta   90.00
_cell.angle_gamma   90.00
#
_symmetry.space_group_name_H-M   'P 1'
#
loop_
_entity.id
_entity.type
_entity.pdbx_description
1 polymer ?
#
loop_
_entity_poly.entity_id
_entity_poly.type
_entity_poly.pdbx_seq_one_letter_code
_entity_poly.pdbx_strand_id
1 'polypeptide(L)'
;MFLLILLWTLVFLFWMWLKRDTNKDEPPTLVNLDWRKIHRITADTEVLTDPEDCLTVSNACLHKDRVYDFAKNWIGNGLITASLPIWKIHRKVLDPLFSARLLNNFMEVFNNLSRVLIKNLEVEVEKGPFDPYVYSRRHTLEIICMISFGTKLMDNIECKNKYMEKVEKITNVYISRVQ
;
A
#
# COMPACT_ATOMS: atom_id res chain seq x y z
N MET A 1 -4.19 3.59 -11.35
CA MET A 1 -3.96 4.55 -10.25
C MET A 1 -3.32 3.90 -9.02
N PHE A 2 -3.86 2.81 -8.47
CA PHE A 2 -3.24 2.10 -7.32
C PHE A 2 -1.89 1.42 -7.62
N LEU A 3 -1.65 0.91 -8.83
CA LEU A 3 -0.33 0.40 -9.23
C LEU A 3 0.71 1.51 -9.44
N LEU A 4 0.29 2.71 -9.85
CA LEU A 4 1.17 3.89 -9.89
C LEU A 4 1.51 4.37 -8.47
N ILE A 5 0.59 4.24 -7.51
CA ILE A 5 0.84 4.53 -6.09
C ILE A 5 1.78 3.49 -5.45
N LEU A 6 1.71 2.21 -5.83
CA LEU A 6 2.67 1.20 -5.37
C LEU A 6 4.05 1.36 -6.00
N LEU A 7 4.11 1.72 -7.29
CA LEU A 7 5.39 2.02 -7.94
C LEU A 7 6.01 3.32 -7.38
N TRP A 8 5.19 4.34 -7.10
CA TRP A 8 5.65 5.57 -6.43
C TRP A 8 6.04 5.36 -4.98
N THR A 9 5.33 4.53 -4.21
CA THR A 9 5.74 4.24 -2.82
C THR A 9 7.03 3.43 -2.78
N LEU A 10 7.27 2.52 -3.74
CA LEU A 10 8.55 1.81 -3.83
C LEU A 10 9.69 2.70 -4.35
N VAL A 11 9.45 3.59 -5.32
CA VAL A 11 10.45 4.58 -5.78
C VAL A 11 10.73 5.64 -4.71
N PHE A 12 9.72 6.06 -3.94
CA PHE A 12 9.85 6.99 -2.82
C PHE A 12 10.55 6.34 -1.62
N LEU A 13 10.21 5.08 -1.28
CA LEU A 13 10.92 4.31 -0.25
C LEU A 13 12.36 4.01 -0.66
N PHE A 14 12.62 3.76 -1.95
CA PHE A 14 13.96 3.56 -2.48
C PHE A 14 14.77 4.87 -2.51
N TRP A 15 14.17 5.99 -2.89
CA TRP A 15 14.78 7.32 -2.83
C TRP A 15 15.04 7.78 -1.38
N MET A 16 14.12 7.51 -0.47
CA MET A 16 14.26 7.78 0.97
C MET A 16 15.28 6.85 1.64
N TRP A 17 15.46 5.62 1.13
CA TRP A 17 16.55 4.73 1.51
C TRP A 17 17.90 5.18 0.93
N LEU A 18 17.92 5.70 -0.31
CA LEU A 18 19.14 6.24 -0.95
C LEU A 18 19.65 7.52 -0.26
N LYS A 19 18.76 8.30 0.35
CA LYS A 19 19.10 9.53 1.09
C LYS A 19 19.47 9.26 2.56
N ARG A 20 19.52 8.00 2.98
CA ARG A 20 19.73 7.60 4.38
C ARG A 20 21.18 7.71 4.88
N ASP A 21 22.16 8.00 4.03
CA ASP A 21 23.51 8.29 4.52
C ASP A 21 24.23 9.34 3.67
N THR A 22 24.31 10.57 4.18
CA THR A 22 25.58 11.31 4.41
C THR A 22 25.28 12.73 4.92
N ASN A 23 25.79 13.03 6.10
CA ASN A 23 25.90 14.36 6.72
C ASN A 23 24.60 15.11 7.06
N LYS A 24 24.12 14.88 8.29
CA LYS A 24 24.03 15.92 9.33
C LYS A 24 23.77 15.23 10.68
N ASP A 25 24.69 15.48 11.60
CA ASP A 25 24.54 15.09 13.00
C ASP A 25 23.30 15.79 13.59
N GLU A 26 22.57 15.03 14.41
CA GLU A 26 21.31 15.35 15.10
C GLU A 26 20.01 15.03 14.34
N PRO A 27 19.12 14.17 14.92
CA PRO A 27 17.79 13.96 14.39
C PRO A 27 16.98 15.26 14.49
N PRO A 28 16.21 15.63 13.45
CA PRO A 28 15.36 16.81 13.54
C PRO A 28 14.36 16.63 14.69
N THR A 29 14.42 17.54 15.65
CA THR A 29 13.51 17.58 16.79
C THR A 29 12.20 18.26 16.39
N LEU A 30 11.06 17.78 16.91
CA LEU A 30 9.72 18.37 16.68
C LEU A 30 9.63 19.89 16.96
N VAL A 31 10.59 20.43 17.72
CA VAL A 31 10.72 21.85 18.09
C VAL A 31 10.98 22.75 16.87
N ASN A 32 11.52 22.22 15.76
CA ASN A 32 11.89 23.00 14.57
C ASN A 32 10.81 23.01 13.47
N LEU A 33 9.63 22.44 13.72
CA LEU A 33 8.52 22.45 12.76
C LEU A 33 7.96 23.87 12.60
N ASP A 34 7.91 24.37 11.37
CA ASP A 34 7.29 25.66 11.06
C ASP A 34 5.76 25.51 11.03
N TRP A 35 5.15 25.71 12.20
CA TRP A 35 3.70 25.62 12.41
C TRP A 35 2.86 26.54 11.51
N ARG A 36 3.46 27.51 10.81
CA ARG A 36 2.74 28.40 9.86
C ARG A 36 2.48 27.76 8.51
N LYS A 37 3.20 26.70 8.15
CA LYS A 37 3.04 25.96 6.88
C LYS A 37 2.08 24.79 6.98
N ILE A 38 1.63 24.47 8.19
CA ILE A 38 0.68 23.40 8.45
C ILE A 38 -0.72 23.92 8.11
N HIS A 39 -1.32 23.35 7.06
CA HIS A 39 -2.68 23.68 6.70
C HIS A 39 -3.65 22.86 7.55
N ARG A 40 -4.38 23.55 8.43
CA ARG A 40 -5.37 22.95 9.32
C ARG A 40 -6.65 22.67 8.52
N ILE A 41 -7.02 21.40 8.37
CA ILE A 41 -8.23 20.99 7.64
C ILE A 41 -9.42 20.84 8.61
N THR A 42 -9.18 20.32 9.81
CA THR A 42 -10.16 20.18 10.91
C THR A 42 -9.48 20.45 12.26
N ALA A 43 -10.24 20.58 13.35
CA ALA A 43 -9.72 20.95 14.68
C ALA A 43 -8.56 20.07 15.17
N ASP A 44 -8.56 18.78 14.78
CA ASP A 44 -7.64 17.74 15.28
C ASP A 44 -6.76 17.11 14.18
N THR A 45 -6.80 17.58 12.93
CA THR A 45 -6.01 17.00 11.83
C THR A 45 -5.22 18.06 11.08
N GLU A 46 -3.92 17.88 11.09
CA GLU A 46 -2.92 18.75 10.48
C GLU A 46 -2.38 18.11 9.20
N VAL A 47 -2.34 18.88 8.11
CA VAL A 47 -1.72 18.42 6.86
C VAL A 47 -0.35 19.04 6.71
N LEU A 48 0.65 18.16 6.61
CA LEU A 48 2.03 18.49 6.33
C LEU A 48 2.25 18.43 4.82
N THR A 49 2.76 19.51 4.25
CA THR A 49 3.13 19.60 2.83
C THR A 49 4.63 19.75 2.62
N ASP A 50 5.36 20.24 3.64
CA ASP A 50 6.80 20.42 3.57
C ASP A 50 7.54 19.07 3.77
N PRO A 51 8.48 18.69 2.88
CA PRO A 51 9.19 17.42 2.97
C PRO A 51 10.00 17.24 4.25
N GLU A 52 10.60 18.30 4.79
CA GLU A 52 11.45 18.21 5.99
C GLU A 52 10.59 18.02 7.25
N ASP A 53 9.43 18.67 7.30
CA ASP A 53 8.43 18.47 8.35
C ASP A 53 7.87 17.04 8.31
N CYS A 54 7.57 16.52 7.11
CA CYS A 54 7.12 15.13 6.93
C CYS A 54 8.17 14.11 7.41
N LEU A 55 9.46 14.35 7.13
CA LEU A 55 10.54 13.49 7.58
C LEU A 55 10.67 13.50 9.10
N THR A 56 10.61 14.69 9.70
CA THR A 56 10.67 14.88 11.15
C THR A 56 9.55 14.13 11.85
N VAL A 57 8.31 14.32 11.40
CA VAL A 57 7.13 13.65 11.96
C VAL A 57 7.18 12.14 11.71
N SER A 58 7.62 11.68 10.53
CA SER A 58 7.72 10.24 10.24
C SER A 58 8.73 9.52 11.15
N ASN A 59 9.77 10.21 11.63
CA ASN A 59 10.77 9.63 12.53
C ASN A 59 10.36 9.72 14.00
N ALA A 60 9.63 10.77 14.39
CA ALA A 60 9.22 10.99 15.78
C ALA A 60 7.87 10.33 16.13
N CYS A 61 6.88 10.40 15.23
CA CYS A 61 5.51 9.97 15.45
C CYS A 61 5.27 8.55 14.90
N LEU A 62 5.81 7.55 15.61
CA LEU A 62 5.74 6.14 15.17
C LEU A 62 4.41 5.43 15.46
N HIS A 63 3.52 6.05 16.25
CA HIS A 63 2.20 5.51 16.54
C HIS A 63 1.25 5.72 15.36
N LYS A 64 0.41 4.71 15.09
CA LYS A 64 -0.58 4.77 14.01
C LYS A 64 -1.74 5.68 14.40
N ASP A 65 -2.22 6.44 13.42
CA ASP A 65 -3.40 7.29 13.57
C ASP A 65 -4.69 6.46 13.81
N ARG A 66 -5.72 7.10 14.39
CA ARG A 66 -7.04 6.49 14.64
C ARG A 66 -7.71 5.98 13.36
N VAL A 67 -7.39 6.54 12.20
CA VAL A 67 -7.86 6.06 10.90
C VAL A 67 -7.58 4.55 10.71
N TYR A 68 -6.49 4.03 11.26
CA TYR A 68 -6.16 2.60 11.20
C TYR A 68 -7.06 1.71 12.07
N ASP A 69 -7.75 2.27 13.08
CA ASP A 69 -8.64 1.49 13.95
C ASP A 69 -9.86 0.97 13.19
N PHE A 70 -10.33 1.70 12.17
CA PHE A 70 -11.41 1.22 11.31
C PHE A 70 -11.03 -0.01 10.50
N ALA A 71 -9.75 -0.13 10.13
CA ALA A 71 -9.23 -1.29 9.39
C ALA A 71 -8.99 -2.51 10.28
N LYS A 72 -8.79 -2.34 11.60
CA LYS A 72 -8.55 -3.46 12.54
C LYS A 72 -9.68 -4.47 12.55
N ASN A 73 -10.94 -4.03 12.40
CA ASN A 73 -12.10 -4.93 12.36
C ASN A 73 -12.12 -5.83 11.10
N TRP A 74 -11.43 -5.43 10.03
CA TRP A 74 -11.37 -6.19 8.79
C TRP A 74 -10.11 -7.06 8.71
N ILE A 75 -8.93 -6.48 8.92
CA ILE A 75 -7.63 -7.16 8.72
C ILE A 75 -6.90 -7.50 10.02
N GLY A 76 -7.54 -7.30 11.17
CA GLY A 76 -7.00 -7.63 12.49
C GLY A 76 -5.81 -6.75 12.89
N ASN A 77 -4.96 -7.27 13.79
CA ASN A 77 -3.69 -6.66 14.20
C ASN A 77 -2.53 -7.13 13.30
N GLY A 78 -2.58 -6.77 12.02
CA GLY A 78 -1.56 -7.10 11.02
C GLY A 78 -0.47 -6.03 10.88
N LEU A 79 0.39 -6.14 9.87
CA LEU A 79 1.49 -5.18 9.63
C LEU A 79 1.02 -3.72 9.47
N ILE A 80 -0.19 -3.49 8.97
CA ILE A 80 -0.68 -2.13 8.68
C ILE A 80 -1.33 -1.49 9.92
N THR A 81 -1.93 -2.31 10.79
CA THR A 81 -2.81 -1.87 11.88
C THR A 81 -2.25 -2.14 13.28
N ALA A 82 -1.19 -2.95 13.39
CA ALA A 82 -0.58 -3.30 14.65
C ALA A 82 0.09 -2.11 15.35
N SER A 83 0.15 -2.18 16.68
CA SER A 83 0.93 -1.26 17.50
C SER A 83 2.43 -1.40 17.23
N LEU A 84 3.21 -0.37 17.56
CA LEU A 84 4.65 -0.31 17.27
C LEU A 84 5.44 -1.56 17.70
N PRO A 85 5.26 -2.15 18.90
CA PRO A 85 6.00 -3.35 19.29
C PRO A 85 5.69 -4.56 18.42
N ILE A 86 4.41 -4.80 18.13
CA ILE A 86 3.96 -5.93 17.29
C ILE A 86 4.41 -5.69 15.84
N TRP A 87 4.29 -4.46 15.35
CA TRP A 87 4.75 -4.06 14.03
C TRP A 87 6.24 -4.37 13.82
N LYS A 88 7.11 -4.02 14.79
CA LYS A 88 8.55 -4.31 14.70
C LYS A 88 8.83 -5.81 14.54
N ILE A 89 8.10 -6.65 15.26
CA ILE A 89 8.23 -8.12 15.16
C ILE A 89 7.78 -8.60 13.78
N HIS A 90 6.57 -8.23 13.34
CA HIS A 90 6.05 -8.61 12.02
C HIS A 90 6.96 -8.14 10.90
N ARG A 91 7.45 -6.90 10.98
CA ARG A 91 8.36 -6.31 9.98
C ARG A 91 9.67 -7.08 9.89
N LYS A 92 10.28 -7.41 11.03
CA LYS A 92 11.53 -8.21 11.07
C LYS A 92 11.38 -9.59 10.40
N VAL A 93 10.21 -10.22 10.54
CA VAL A 93 9.93 -11.53 9.93
C VAL A 93 9.64 -11.40 8.43
N LEU A 94 8.92 -10.35 8.02
CA LEU A 94 8.46 -10.17 6.64
C LEU A 94 9.50 -9.51 5.73
N ASP A 95 10.39 -8.65 6.24
CA ASP A 95 11.38 -7.91 5.45
C ASP A 95 12.19 -8.79 4.47
N PRO A 96 12.68 -9.99 4.85
CA PRO A 96 13.41 -10.86 3.94
C PRO A 96 12.58 -11.35 2.74
N LEU A 97 11.24 -11.42 2.90
CA LEU A 97 10.32 -11.85 1.85
C LEU A 97 10.16 -10.80 0.73
N PHE A 98 10.55 -9.56 1.01
CA PHE A 98 10.53 -8.47 0.02
C PHE A 98 11.94 -8.13 -0.50
N SER A 99 12.90 -9.04 -0.31
CA SER A 99 14.23 -8.91 -0.92
C SER A 99 14.15 -9.04 -2.45
N ALA A 100 14.99 -8.29 -3.17
CA ALA A 100 15.06 -8.35 -4.64
C ALA A 100 15.31 -9.77 -5.15
N ARG A 101 16.10 -10.56 -4.40
CA ARG A 101 16.34 -11.97 -4.70
C ARG A 101 15.04 -12.78 -4.69
N LEU A 102 14.18 -12.62 -3.68
CA LEU A 102 12.93 -13.35 -3.64
C LEU A 102 11.95 -12.84 -4.70
N LEU A 103 11.92 -11.53 -4.95
CA LEU A 103 11.08 -10.94 -6.01
C LEU A 103 11.43 -11.51 -7.40
N ASN A 104 12.72 -11.72 -7.67
CA ASN A 104 13.19 -12.34 -8.92
C ASN A 104 12.65 -13.76 -9.11
N ASN A 105 12.41 -14.51 -8.02
CA ASN A 105 11.82 -15.85 -8.10
C ASN A 105 10.34 -15.81 -8.54
N PHE A 106 9.66 -14.67 -8.39
CA PHE A 106 8.25 -14.50 -8.80
C PHE A 106 8.09 -13.94 -10.21
N MET A 107 9.19 -13.67 -10.94
CA MET A 107 9.14 -13.13 -12.30
C MET A 107 8.33 -14.00 -13.26
N GLU A 108 8.42 -15.31 -13.13
CA GLU A 108 7.62 -16.24 -13.93
C GLU A 108 6.12 -16.08 -13.64
N VAL A 109 5.73 -15.95 -12.37
CA VAL A 109 4.34 -15.72 -11.95
C VAL A 109 3.81 -14.42 -12.52
N PHE A 110 4.59 -13.32 -12.43
CA PHE A 110 4.20 -12.03 -13.01
C PHE A 110 4.02 -12.13 -14.53
N ASN A 111 4.96 -12.76 -15.23
CA ASN A 111 4.90 -12.91 -16.69
C ASN A 111 3.68 -13.73 -17.13
N ASN A 112 3.42 -14.86 -16.46
CA ASN A 112 2.30 -15.73 -16.77
C ASN A 112 0.96 -15.02 -16.56
N LEU A 113 0.78 -14.37 -15.40
CA LEU A 113 -0.45 -13.64 -15.12
C LEU A 113 -0.59 -12.40 -16.03
N SER A 114 0.51 -11.75 -16.42
CA SER A 114 0.46 -10.58 -17.32
C SER A 114 -0.05 -10.97 -18.71
N ARG A 115 0.35 -12.15 -19.22
CA ARG A 115 -0.22 -12.67 -20.47
C ARG A 115 -1.72 -12.93 -20.37
N VAL A 116 -2.19 -13.42 -19.21
CA VAL A 116 -3.63 -13.57 -18.95
C VAL A 116 -4.34 -12.22 -18.92
N LEU A 117 -3.74 -11.19 -18.31
CA LEU A 117 -4.30 -9.85 -18.32
C LEU A 117 -4.41 -9.29 -19.75
N ILE A 118 -3.38 -9.45 -20.57
CA ILE A 118 -3.40 -9.00 -21.98
C ILE A 118 -4.55 -9.68 -22.73
N LYS A 119 -4.68 -11.01 -22.61
CA LYS A 119 -5.79 -11.77 -23.22
C LYS A 119 -7.16 -11.28 -22.75
N ASN A 120 -7.29 -10.92 -21.48
CA ASN A 120 -8.55 -10.38 -20.96
C ASN A 120 -8.84 -8.96 -21.47
N LEU A 121 -7.81 -8.18 -21.81
CA LEU A 121 -7.94 -6.83 -22.38
C LEU A 121 -8.17 -6.85 -23.90
N GLU A 122 -7.76 -7.91 -24.61
CA GLU A 122 -8.00 -8.08 -26.04
C GLU A 122 -9.49 -7.96 -26.39
N VAL A 123 -10.39 -8.32 -25.47
CA VAL A 123 -11.83 -8.19 -25.68
C VAL A 123 -12.29 -6.73 -25.79
N GLU A 124 -11.51 -5.76 -25.32
CA GLU A 124 -11.85 -4.33 -25.34
C GLU A 124 -11.28 -3.60 -26.57
N VAL A 125 -10.49 -4.31 -27.40
CA VAL A 125 -9.96 -3.77 -28.65
C VAL A 125 -11.12 -3.37 -29.55
N GLU A 126 -11.04 -2.17 -30.14
CA GLU A 126 -12.05 -1.57 -31.03
C GLU A 126 -13.43 -1.29 -30.40
N LYS A 127 -13.63 -1.49 -29.09
CA LYS A 127 -14.90 -1.21 -28.39
C LYS A 127 -15.03 0.22 -27.84
N GLY A 128 -14.00 1.05 -28.01
CA GLY A 128 -13.95 2.42 -27.48
C GLY A 128 -13.37 2.50 -26.06
N PRO A 129 -13.59 3.62 -25.35
CA PRO A 129 -13.06 3.81 -23.99
C PRO A 129 -13.66 2.82 -22.99
N PHE A 130 -12.81 2.22 -22.15
CA PHE A 130 -13.20 1.33 -21.07
C PHE A 130 -12.45 1.66 -19.78
N ASP A 131 -12.90 1.12 -18.64
CA ASP A 131 -12.23 1.29 -17.35
C ASP A 131 -11.19 0.18 -17.10
N PRO A 132 -9.87 0.48 -17.13
CA PRO A 132 -8.83 -0.51 -16.86
C PRO A 132 -8.75 -0.92 -15.39
N TYR A 133 -9.35 -0.15 -14.46
CA TYR A 133 -9.33 -0.47 -13.03
C TYR A 133 -10.00 -1.82 -12.73
N VAL A 134 -11.08 -2.13 -13.44
CA VAL A 134 -11.83 -3.39 -13.30
C VAL A 134 -10.94 -4.61 -13.58
N TYR A 135 -10.09 -4.53 -14.60
CA TYR A 135 -9.15 -5.58 -14.98
C TYR A 135 -7.94 -5.63 -14.03
N SER A 136 -7.34 -4.47 -13.76
CA SER A 136 -6.16 -4.34 -12.90
C SER A 136 -6.42 -4.87 -11.50
N ARG A 137 -7.55 -4.51 -10.87
CA ARG A 137 -7.88 -4.92 -9.50
C ARG A 137 -7.97 -6.45 -9.37
N ARG A 138 -8.63 -7.11 -10.34
CA ARG A 138 -8.74 -8.58 -10.35
C ARG A 138 -7.39 -9.26 -10.54
N HIS A 139 -6.58 -8.72 -11.45
CA HIS A 139 -5.27 -9.25 -11.76
C HIS A 139 -4.28 -9.09 -10.60
N THR A 140 -4.26 -7.92 -9.95
CA THR A 140 -3.42 -7.68 -8.76
C THR A 140 -3.78 -8.63 -7.61
N LEU A 141 -5.06 -8.88 -7.38
CA LEU A 141 -5.47 -9.84 -6.36
C LEU A 141 -4.97 -11.26 -6.66
N GLU A 142 -5.04 -11.67 -7.93
CA GLU A 142 -4.56 -12.99 -8.35
C GLU A 142 -3.05 -13.14 -8.18
N ILE A 143 -2.28 -12.10 -8.50
CA ILE A 143 -0.84 -12.04 -8.21
C ILE A 143 -0.58 -12.22 -6.71
N ILE A 144 -1.28 -11.47 -5.85
CA ILE A 144 -1.08 -11.53 -4.39
C ILE A 144 -1.40 -12.94 -3.88
N CYS A 145 -2.50 -13.54 -4.33
CA CYS A 145 -2.87 -14.89 -3.91
C CYS A 145 -1.84 -15.94 -4.36
N MET A 146 -1.37 -15.85 -5.61
CA MET A 146 -0.37 -16.78 -6.15
C MET A 146 0.96 -16.69 -5.41
N ILE A 147 1.44 -15.48 -5.15
CA ILE A 147 2.72 -15.26 -4.45
C ILE A 147 2.60 -15.64 -2.97
N SER A 148 1.51 -15.25 -2.30
CA SER A 148 1.38 -15.42 -0.85
C SER A 148 1.01 -16.83 -0.44
N PHE A 149 0.16 -17.50 -1.21
CA PHE A 149 -0.43 -18.79 -0.84
C PHE A 149 -0.01 -19.94 -1.76
N GLY A 150 0.76 -19.68 -2.81
CA GLY A 150 1.22 -20.72 -3.75
C GLY A 150 0.09 -21.43 -4.49
N THR A 151 -1.13 -20.89 -4.45
CA THR A 151 -2.33 -21.51 -5.00
C THR A 151 -3.06 -20.53 -5.87
N LYS A 152 -3.70 -21.06 -6.92
CA LYS A 152 -4.80 -20.37 -7.59
C LYS A 152 -6.04 -20.50 -6.70
N LEU A 153 -5.97 -19.91 -5.49
CA LEU A 153 -7.06 -19.89 -4.49
C LEU A 153 -8.39 -19.33 -5.04
N MET A 154 -8.40 -18.85 -6.28
CA MET A 154 -9.46 -18.16 -6.99
C MET A 154 -9.88 -18.86 -8.30
N ASP A 155 -9.65 -20.17 -8.45
CA ASP A 155 -10.15 -20.93 -9.62
C ASP A 155 -11.69 -20.87 -9.73
N ASN A 156 -12.38 -20.69 -8.60
CA ASN A 156 -13.81 -20.41 -8.58
C ASN A 156 -14.08 -18.90 -8.81
N ILE A 157 -14.55 -18.58 -10.01
CA ILE A 157 -14.91 -17.22 -10.45
C ILE A 157 -15.96 -16.58 -9.52
N GLU A 158 -16.93 -17.34 -9.02
CA GLU A 158 -17.98 -16.85 -8.13
C GLU A 158 -17.39 -16.40 -6.78
N CYS A 159 -16.50 -17.22 -6.20
CA CYS A 159 -15.82 -16.88 -4.95
C CYS A 159 -14.98 -15.60 -5.10
N LYS A 160 -14.23 -15.50 -6.21
CA LYS A 160 -13.42 -14.31 -6.55
C LYS A 160 -14.29 -13.05 -6.65
N ASN A 161 -15.39 -13.12 -7.39
CA ASN A 161 -16.29 -11.98 -7.56
C ASN A 161 -16.93 -11.57 -6.23
N LYS A 162 -17.40 -12.54 -5.43
CA LYS A 162 -17.97 -12.29 -4.11
C LYS A 162 -16.97 -11.64 -3.16
N TYR A 163 -15.73 -12.13 -3.11
CA TYR A 163 -14.67 -11.53 -2.30
C TYR A 163 -14.41 -10.07 -2.71
N MET A 164 -14.24 -9.83 -4.01
CA MET A 164 -13.96 -8.50 -4.57
C MET A 164 -15.09 -7.50 -4.26
N GLU A 165 -16.35 -7.91 -4.40
CA GLU A 165 -17.51 -7.10 -4.05
C GLU A 165 -17.53 -6.73 -2.56
N LYS A 166 -17.18 -7.67 -1.67
CA LYS A 166 -17.11 -7.40 -0.23
C LYS A 166 -15.95 -6.46 0.12
N VAL A 167 -14.79 -6.62 -0.50
CA VAL A 167 -13.65 -5.72 -0.32
C VAL A 167 -13.99 -4.29 -0.76
N GLU A 168 -14.68 -4.14 -1.89
CA GLU A 168 -15.15 -2.84 -2.37
C GLU A 168 -16.12 -2.20 -1.39
N LYS A 169 -17.10 -2.95 -0.88
CA LYS A 169 -18.04 -2.47 0.13
C LYS A 169 -17.32 -1.99 1.40
N ILE A 170 -16.37 -2.77 1.92
CA ILE A 170 -15.60 -2.39 3.12
C ILE A 170 -14.75 -1.15 2.84
N THR A 171 -14.13 -1.08 1.66
CA THR A 171 -13.32 0.08 1.27
C THR A 171 -14.16 1.35 1.19
N ASN A 172 -15.38 1.28 0.65
CA ASN A 172 -16.29 2.42 0.59
C ASN A 172 -16.73 2.87 1.99
N VAL A 173 -17.04 1.94 2.89
CA VAL A 173 -17.36 2.25 4.30
C VAL A 173 -16.16 2.88 5.03
N TYR A 174 -14.95 2.42 4.73
CA TYR A 174 -13.73 3.00 5.28
C TYR A 174 -13.53 4.44 4.79
N ILE A 175 -13.62 4.67 3.47
CA ILE A 175 -13.48 6.01 2.87
C ILE A 175 -14.51 6.97 3.46
N SER A 176 -15.78 6.55 3.58
CA SER A 176 -16.85 7.38 4.14
C SER A 176 -16.72 7.72 5.64
N ARG A 177 -15.81 7.05 6.36
CA ARG A 177 -15.53 7.32 7.79
C ARG A 177 -14.30 8.18 8.01
N VAL A 178 -13.43 8.24 7.00
CA VAL A 178 -12.18 9.00 7.03
C VAL A 178 -12.36 10.39 6.40
N GLN A 179 -13.22 10.50 5.37
CA GLN A 179 -13.67 11.77 4.81
C GLN A 179 -14.68 12.46 5.72
#